data_AF-A0A3C1U6W5-F1
#
_entry.id   AF-A0A3C1U6W5-F1
#
_cell.length_a   1.000
_cell.length_b   1.000
_cell.length_c   1.000
_cell.angle_alpha   90.00
_cell.angle_beta   90.00
_cell.angle_gamma   90.00
#
_symmetry.space_group_name_H-M   'P 1'
#
loop_
_entity.id
_entity.type
_entity.pdbx_description
1 polymer ?
#
loop_
_entity_poly.entity_id
_entity_poly.type
_entity_poly.pdbx_seq_one_letter_code
_entity_poly.pdbx_strand_id
1 'polypeptide(L)'
;MRKGALLLAVLLVLLLNGCDESNTIIKLRFVRYPNKIVYILGQDEELDLAGGKIGIMIKSGREIVCPLLPPQIHGDCDNFTITTNTDFTKEGVYIVKISRGDTLFVEYPIQVIDIDKFIDSLDDSE
;
A
#
# COMPACT_ATOMS: atom_id res chain seq x y z
N MET A 1 -35.95 -28.64 37.84
CA MET A 1 -35.12 -28.92 36.65
C MET A 1 -35.04 -27.77 35.61
N ARG A 2 -35.66 -26.59 35.81
CA ARG A 2 -35.71 -25.52 34.77
C ARG A 2 -34.58 -24.47 34.81
N LYS A 3 -33.87 -24.30 35.94
CA LYS A 3 -32.83 -23.25 36.09
C LYS A 3 -31.46 -23.66 35.53
N GLY A 4 -31.08 -24.94 35.68
CA GLY A 4 -29.80 -25.46 35.16
C GLY A 4 -29.75 -25.52 33.63
N ALA A 5 -30.87 -25.88 32.99
CA ALA A 5 -30.99 -25.90 31.53
C ALA A 5 -30.91 -24.49 30.91
N LEU A 6 -31.46 -23.48 31.59
CA LEU A 6 -31.37 -22.08 31.16
C LEU A 6 -29.93 -21.55 31.24
N LEU A 7 -29.22 -21.87 32.32
CA LEU A 7 -27.83 -21.46 32.52
C LEU A 7 -26.89 -22.11 31.50
N LEU A 8 -27.12 -23.39 31.21
CA LEU A 8 -26.39 -24.15 30.19
C LEU A 8 -26.65 -23.58 28.78
N ALA A 9 -27.89 -23.23 28.46
CA ALA A 9 -28.25 -22.63 27.18
C ALA A 9 -27.61 -21.24 26.98
N VAL A 10 -27.55 -20.42 28.02
CA VAL A 10 -26.88 -19.11 27.98
C VAL A 10 -25.37 -19.26 27.79
N LEU A 11 -24.73 -20.20 28.49
CA LEU A 11 -23.31 -20.52 28.30
C LEU A 11 -23.03 -21.03 26.88
N LEU A 12 -23.91 -21.87 26.32
CA LEU A 12 -23.77 -22.39 24.96
C LEU A 12 -23.85 -21.27 23.91
N VAL A 13 -24.78 -20.31 24.09
CA VAL A 13 -24.91 -19.15 23.19
C VAL A 13 -23.67 -18.25 23.28
N LEU A 14 -23.09 -18.05 24.47
CA LEU A 14 -21.87 -17.27 24.64
C LEU A 14 -20.64 -17.93 23.99
N LEU A 15 -20.57 -19.26 23.97
CA LEU A 15 -19.48 -20.01 23.32
C LEU A 15 -19.59 -20.03 21.79
N LEU A 16 -20.80 -19.84 21.24
CA LEU A 16 -21.03 -19.84 19.78
C LEU A 16 -20.87 -18.46 19.13
N ASN A 17 -20.77 -17.38 19.92
CA ASN A 17 -20.52 -16.03 19.41
C ASN A 17 -19.03 -15.74 19.17
N GLY A 18 -18.26 -16.75 18.76
CA GLY A 18 -16.87 -16.55 18.32
C GLY A 18 -16.85 -15.59 17.14
N CYS A 19 -16.39 -14.35 17.37
CA CYS A 19 -16.26 -13.35 16.34
C CYS A 19 -15.21 -13.83 15.32
N ASP A 20 -15.61 -14.03 14.06
CA ASP A 20 -14.72 -14.51 13.01
C ASP A 20 -13.79 -13.38 12.54
N GLU A 21 -12.63 -13.25 13.19
CA GLU A 21 -11.57 -12.30 12.84
C GLU A 21 -10.72 -12.75 11.62
N SER A 22 -11.09 -13.84 10.94
CA SER A 22 -10.24 -14.40 9.86
C SER A 22 -10.03 -13.44 8.69
N ASN A 23 -10.90 -12.43 8.52
CA ASN A 23 -10.83 -11.44 7.44
C ASN A 23 -10.11 -10.13 7.80
N THR A 24 -9.48 -10.04 8.96
CA THR A 24 -8.70 -8.86 9.35
C THR A 24 -7.46 -8.70 8.46
N ILE A 25 -7.27 -7.51 7.88
CA ILE A 25 -6.03 -7.15 7.16
C ILE A 25 -4.92 -6.95 8.18
N ILE A 26 -3.78 -7.61 7.97
CA ILE A 26 -2.64 -7.58 8.90
C ILE A 26 -1.41 -6.91 8.32
N LYS A 27 -1.28 -6.82 6.99
CA LYS A 27 -0.07 -6.28 6.36
C LYS A 27 -0.32 -5.82 4.93
N LEU A 28 0.37 -4.75 4.54
CA LEU A 28 0.60 -4.38 3.15
C LEU A 28 2.04 -4.72 2.75
N ARG A 29 2.25 -5.08 1.48
CA ARG A 29 3.59 -5.26 0.91
C ARG A 29 3.61 -4.88 -0.56
N PHE A 30 4.77 -4.49 -1.08
CA PHE A 30 4.97 -4.45 -2.52
C PHE A 30 5.01 -5.88 -3.07
N VAL A 31 4.16 -6.14 -4.07
CA VAL A 31 4.29 -7.29 -4.96
C VAL A 31 5.14 -6.89 -6.17
N ARG A 32 4.95 -5.65 -6.64
CA ARG A 32 5.76 -5.04 -7.70
C ARG A 32 5.82 -3.52 -7.51
N TYR A 33 7.00 -2.94 -7.64
CA TYR A 33 7.15 -1.47 -7.66
C TYR A 33 6.58 -0.88 -8.96
N PRO A 34 6.16 0.39 -8.97
CA PRO A 34 5.86 1.10 -10.20
C PRO A 34 7.03 1.04 -11.19
N ASN A 35 6.71 1.12 -12.48
CA ASN A 35 7.73 1.04 -13.53
C ASN A 35 8.67 2.26 -13.52
N LYS A 36 8.20 3.40 -13.00
CA LYS A 36 8.94 4.66 -12.96
C LYS A 36 9.27 5.05 -11.52
N ILE A 37 10.57 5.08 -11.22
CA ILE A 37 11.13 5.49 -9.91
C ILE A 37 12.13 6.65 -10.02
N VAL A 38 12.50 7.03 -11.24
CA VAL A 38 13.34 8.19 -11.53
C VAL A 38 12.51 9.15 -12.39
N TYR A 39 12.56 10.43 -12.03
CA TYR A 39 11.80 11.51 -12.62
C TYR A 39 12.76 12.63 -13.05
N ILE A 40 12.46 13.27 -14.17
CA ILE A 40 13.29 14.32 -14.74
C ILE A 40 12.74 15.68 -14.32
N LEU A 41 13.60 16.48 -13.69
CA LEU A 41 13.28 17.81 -13.19
C LEU A 41 12.74 18.70 -14.31
N GLY A 42 11.58 19.31 -14.09
CA GLY A 42 10.94 20.22 -15.06
C GLY A 42 10.34 19.55 -16.30
N GLN A 43 10.46 18.23 -16.45
CA GLN A 43 9.81 17.46 -17.51
C GLN A 43 8.65 16.62 -16.96
N ASP A 44 8.88 15.96 -15.84
CA ASP A 44 7.82 15.20 -15.17
C ASP A 44 7.06 16.10 -14.20
N GLU A 45 5.73 15.99 -14.20
CA GLU A 45 4.86 16.85 -13.38
C GLU A 45 4.02 16.05 -12.38
N GLU A 46 3.91 14.74 -12.56
CA GLU A 46 3.08 13.87 -11.75
C GLU A 46 3.71 12.51 -11.49
N LEU A 47 3.27 11.88 -10.39
CA LEU A 47 3.70 10.56 -9.99
C LEU A 47 3.08 9.50 -10.91
N ASP A 48 3.91 8.66 -11.52
CA ASP A 48 3.48 7.52 -12.32
C ASP A 48 3.53 6.23 -11.49
N LEU A 49 2.34 5.70 -11.19
CA LEU A 49 2.17 4.46 -10.43
C LEU A 49 2.02 3.22 -11.32
N ALA A 50 2.04 3.37 -12.64
CA ALA A 50 1.76 2.30 -13.58
C ALA A 50 2.70 1.11 -13.39
N GLY A 51 2.12 -0.10 -13.48
CA GLY A 51 2.84 -1.36 -13.26
C GLY A 51 3.02 -1.74 -11.79
N GLY A 52 2.77 -0.82 -10.85
CA GLY A 52 2.83 -1.08 -9.42
C GLY A 52 1.73 -2.02 -8.94
N LYS A 53 2.05 -2.89 -7.98
CA LYS A 53 1.12 -3.83 -7.35
C LYS A 53 1.38 -3.95 -5.85
N ILE A 54 0.31 -3.85 -5.06
CA ILE A 54 0.33 -4.05 -3.61
C ILE A 54 -0.37 -5.36 -3.25
N GLY A 55 0.25 -6.11 -2.34
CA GLY A 55 -0.34 -7.27 -1.69
C GLY A 55 -0.95 -6.88 -0.35
N ILE A 56 -2.20 -7.29 -0.14
CA ILE A 56 -2.93 -7.19 1.12
C ILE A 56 -2.94 -8.57 1.75
N MET A 57 -2.26 -8.74 2.88
CA MET A 57 -2.28 -9.99 3.64
C MET A 57 -3.40 -9.95 4.67
N ILE A 58 -4.21 -11.00 4.66
CA ILE A 58 -5.32 -11.19 5.59
C ILE A 58 -4.91 -12.24 6.62
N LYS A 59 -5.42 -12.13 7.86
CA LYS A 59 -5.12 -13.03 8.99
C LYS A 59 -5.35 -14.52 8.67
N SER A 60 -6.31 -14.84 7.80
CA SER A 60 -6.55 -16.19 7.28
C SER A 60 -5.41 -16.76 6.40
N GLY A 61 -4.40 -15.97 6.05
CA GLY A 61 -3.32 -16.34 5.14
C GLY A 61 -3.61 -16.05 3.67
N ARG A 62 -4.84 -15.59 3.34
CA ARG A 62 -5.17 -15.13 1.99
C ARG A 62 -4.40 -13.86 1.65
N GLU A 63 -3.93 -13.77 0.43
CA GLU A 63 -3.36 -12.55 -0.15
C GLU A 63 -4.25 -12.04 -1.29
N ILE A 64 -4.49 -10.73 -1.31
CA ILE A 64 -5.14 -10.03 -2.42
C ILE A 64 -4.13 -9.12 -3.08
N VAL A 65 -3.96 -9.24 -4.40
CA VAL A 65 -3.02 -8.41 -5.16
C VAL A 65 -3.79 -7.35 -5.93
N CYS A 66 -3.49 -6.09 -5.64
CA CYS A 66 -4.17 -4.93 -6.19
C CYS A 66 -3.21 -4.08 -7.05
N PRO A 67 -3.63 -3.65 -8.25
CA PRO A 67 -2.86 -2.69 -9.04
C PRO A 67 -2.87 -1.31 -8.36
N LEU A 68 -1.75 -0.59 -8.47
CA LEU A 68 -1.65 0.83 -8.10
C LEU A 68 -2.13 1.68 -9.27
N LEU A 69 -3.43 1.63 -9.52
CA LEU A 69 -4.09 2.50 -10.49
C LEU A 69 -5.04 3.46 -9.74
N PRO A 70 -5.35 4.64 -10.31
CA PRO A 70 -6.33 5.58 -9.72
C PRO A 70 -7.66 4.86 -9.41
N PRO A 71 -8.48 5.41 -8.50
CA PRO A 71 -9.62 4.72 -7.91
C PRO A 71 -10.63 4.35 -8.99
N GLN A 72 -10.51 3.11 -9.46
CA GLN A 72 -11.52 2.41 -10.23
C GLN A 72 -12.13 1.40 -9.25
N ILE A 73 -13.46 1.36 -9.21
CA ILE A 73 -14.22 0.54 -8.25
C ILE A 73 -13.77 -0.92 -8.38
N HIS A 74 -12.98 -1.40 -7.42
CA HIS A 74 -12.34 -2.70 -7.45
C HIS A 74 -12.45 -3.44 -6.10
N GLY A 75 -13.52 -3.18 -5.33
CA GLY A 75 -13.92 -4.01 -4.18
C GLY A 75 -12.84 -4.07 -3.09
N ASP A 76 -12.23 -5.24 -2.88
CA ASP A 76 -11.19 -5.44 -1.86
C ASP A 76 -9.94 -4.57 -2.07
N CYS A 77 -9.75 -4.05 -3.29
CA CYS A 77 -8.66 -3.16 -3.69
C CYS A 77 -8.97 -1.66 -3.52
N ASP A 78 -10.15 -1.32 -2.99
CA ASP A 78 -10.51 0.05 -2.69
C ASP A 78 -9.86 0.51 -1.35
N ASN A 79 -9.73 1.83 -1.18
CA ASN A 79 -9.24 2.51 0.03
C ASN A 79 -7.71 2.57 0.24
N PHE A 80 -6.93 2.65 -0.84
CA PHE A 80 -5.55 3.12 -0.72
C PHE A 80 -5.49 4.63 -0.77
N THR A 81 -4.67 5.21 0.09
CA THR A 81 -4.27 6.62 0.04
C THR A 81 -2.81 6.68 -0.37
N ILE A 82 -2.54 7.45 -1.42
CA ILE A 82 -1.17 7.78 -1.83
C ILE A 82 -0.84 9.14 -1.24
N THR A 83 0.26 9.23 -0.52
CA THR A 83 0.75 10.48 0.07
C THR A 83 2.22 10.65 -0.27
N THR A 84 2.56 11.83 -0.79
CA THR A 84 3.94 12.21 -1.05
C THR A 84 4.07 13.72 -1.00
N ASN A 85 5.25 14.20 -0.63
CA ASN A 85 5.65 15.61 -0.69
C ASN A 85 6.62 15.87 -1.86
N THR A 86 6.54 15.04 -2.91
CA THR A 86 7.42 15.14 -4.07
C THR A 86 7.29 16.52 -4.70
N ASP A 87 8.44 17.14 -4.96
CA ASP A 87 8.57 18.38 -5.69
C ASP A 87 9.36 18.10 -6.97
N PHE A 88 8.65 18.00 -8.10
CA PHE A 88 9.26 17.71 -9.41
C PHE A 88 10.05 18.90 -10.00
N THR A 89 10.08 20.04 -9.29
CA THR A 89 10.91 21.20 -9.66
C THR A 89 12.25 21.22 -8.91
N LYS A 90 12.49 20.24 -8.03
CA LYS A 90 13.68 20.20 -7.19
C LYS A 90 14.29 18.80 -7.15
N GLU A 91 15.60 18.71 -7.40
CA GLU A 91 16.34 17.46 -7.31
C GLU A 91 16.30 16.89 -5.89
N GLY A 92 16.21 15.56 -5.78
CA GLY A 92 16.23 14.91 -4.49
C GLY A 92 15.63 13.51 -4.49
N VAL A 93 15.76 12.85 -3.34
CA VAL A 93 15.07 11.59 -3.06
C VAL A 93 13.83 11.91 -2.24
N TYR A 94 12.68 11.47 -2.73
CA TYR A 94 11.38 11.69 -2.11
C TYR A 94 10.76 10.35 -1.74
N ILE A 95 9.96 10.34 -0.68
CA ILE A 95 9.25 9.13 -0.23
C ILE A 95 7.80 9.19 -0.71
N VAL A 96 7.37 8.09 -1.33
CA VAL A 96 5.97 7.85 -1.64
C VAL A 96 5.43 6.85 -0.62
N LYS A 97 4.37 7.23 0.08
CA LYS A 97 3.65 6.41 1.04
C LYS A 97 2.33 5.93 0.44
N ILE A 98 2.07 4.64 0.56
CA ILE A 98 0.80 4.02 0.20
C ILE A 98 0.21 3.42 1.46
N SER A 99 -0.93 3.94 1.92
CA SER A 99 -1.57 3.51 3.16
C SER A 99 -3.00 3.01 2.93
N ARG A 100 -3.48 2.21 3.89
CA ARG A 100 -4.89 1.84 4.04
C ARG A 100 -5.26 2.03 5.51
N GLY A 101 -5.91 3.15 5.81
CA GLY A 101 -6.03 3.64 7.20
C GLY A 101 -4.69 4.14 7.75
N ASP A 102 -4.61 4.28 9.08
CA ASP A 102 -3.50 5.01 9.71
C ASP A 102 -2.26 4.16 9.96
N THR A 103 -2.42 2.84 10.16
CA THR A 103 -1.36 1.96 10.65
C THR A 103 -0.78 1.03 9.60
N LEU A 104 -1.51 0.79 8.51
CA LEU A 104 -1.08 -0.11 7.44
C LEU A 104 -0.58 0.71 6.27
N PHE A 105 0.74 0.68 6.05
CA PHE A 105 1.36 1.39 4.94
C PHE A 105 2.62 0.70 4.44
N VAL A 106 3.00 1.05 3.23
CA VAL A 106 4.31 0.76 2.64
C VAL A 106 4.86 2.05 2.04
N GLU A 107 6.18 2.13 1.99
CA GLU A 107 6.89 3.29 1.48
C GLU A 107 7.96 2.85 0.49
N TYR A 108 8.23 3.71 -0.49
CA TYR A 108 9.34 3.52 -1.42
C TYR A 108 9.91 4.88 -1.84
N PRO A 109 11.23 4.95 -2.07
CA PRO A 109 11.85 6.15 -2.57
C PRO A 109 11.64 6.28 -4.08
N ILE A 110 11.53 7.52 -4.54
CA ILE A 110 11.72 7.94 -5.93
C ILE A 110 12.80 9.01 -5.97
N GLN A 111 13.41 9.22 -7.13
CA GLN A 111 14.44 10.22 -7.33
C GLN A 111 14.02 11.21 -8.41
N VAL A 112 14.16 12.50 -8.13
CA VAL A 112 14.07 13.58 -9.13
C VAL A 112 15.51 14.00 -9.45
N ILE A 113 15.87 13.98 -10.73
CA ILE A 113 17.20 14.31 -11.22
C ILE A 113 17.15 15.44 -12.25
N ASP A 114 18.20 16.25 -12.28
CA ASP A 114 18.53 17.09 -13.44
C ASP A 114 19.28 16.22 -14.46
N ILE A 115 18.70 16.07 -15.64
CA ILE A 115 19.23 15.17 -16.67
C ILE A 115 20.56 15.68 -17.25
N ASP A 116 20.74 17.00 -17.34
CA ASP A 116 21.94 17.60 -17.92
C ASP A 116 23.14 17.32 -17.01
N LYS A 117 22.98 17.54 -15.70
CA LYS A 117 24.02 17.20 -14.70
C LYS A 117 24.33 15.71 -14.66
N PHE A 118 23.32 14.86 -14.86
CA PHE A 118 23.53 13.43 -14.88
C PHE A 118 24.39 13.00 -16.07
N ILE A 119 24.13 13.55 -17.26
CA ILE A 119 24.92 13.27 -18.46
C ILE A 119 26.36 13.77 -18.28
N ASP A 120 26.56 15.00 -17.79
CA ASP A 120 27.89 15.55 -17.53
C ASP A 120 28.72 14.64 -16.60
N SER A 121 28.08 14.01 -15.59
CA SER A 121 28.76 13.09 -14.67
C SER A 121 29.20 11.76 -15.29
N LEU A 122 28.64 11.39 -16.44
CA LEU A 122 29.02 10.19 -17.17
C LEU A 122 30.24 10.44 -18.06
N ASP A 123 30.35 11.63 -18.66
CA ASP A 123 31.48 12.02 -19.52
C ASP A 123 32.78 12.21 -18.72
N ASP A 124 32.70 12.61 -17.45
CA ASP A 124 33.85 12.74 -16.55
C ASP A 124 34.39 11.40 -16.01
N SER A 125 33.82 10.27 -16.43
CA SER A 125 34.19 8.92 -15.95
C SER A 125 35.04 8.09 -16.92
N GLU A 126 35.44 8.66 -18.08
CA GLU A 126 36.42 8.09 -19.03
C GLU A 126 37.87 8.56 -18.77
#